data_AF-A0AAW2V2N0-F1
#
_entry.id   AF-A0AAW2V2N0-F1
#
_cell.length_a   1.000
_cell.length_b   1.000
_cell.length_c   1.000
_cell.angle_alpha   90.00
_cell.angle_beta   90.00
_cell.angle_gamma   90.00
#
_symmetry.space_group_name_H-M   'P 1'
#
loop_
_entity.id
_entity.type
_entity.pdbx_description
1 polymer ?
#
loop_
_entity_poly.entity_id
_entity_poly.type
_entity_poly.pdbx_seq_one_letter_code
_entity_poly.pdbx_strand_id
1 'polypeptide(L)'
;MSVEQLAPRKNNGGNTSAHHFLLLSSHHLRKQAISITAKASSSSSSSSSPYEKKDKIEIRVCTNISRVLWKSCSGKKCLEALALRKRAEEETGRGDFAEAYSLLSQAIDLKPFGGLHIMYKDRSAARLAMGDINGALEDAKEAMTLNIPRGTWFSLKCKNNTEALSGLFNAYLAYICEGDVLMAMDQCDAAEQSYLIALDLDPSIRRSKSFKAKIAKLQEKLAPANLG
;
A
#
# COMPACT_ATOMS: atom_id res chain seq x y z
N MET A 1 10.42 -15.28 -19.41
CA MET A 1 11.33 -15.76 -18.36
C MET A 1 10.48 -16.58 -17.40
N SER A 2 10.64 -17.90 -17.35
CA SER A 2 9.82 -18.79 -16.50
C SER A 2 10.23 -18.73 -15.02
N VAL A 3 9.31 -18.99 -14.09
CA VAL A 3 9.58 -18.94 -12.63
C VAL A 3 10.66 -19.93 -12.17
N GLU A 4 11.04 -20.92 -12.98
CA GLU A 4 12.05 -21.94 -12.65
C GLU A 4 13.42 -21.38 -12.24
N GLN A 5 13.79 -20.15 -12.65
CA GLN A 5 15.05 -19.51 -12.23
C GLN A 5 15.02 -18.93 -10.80
N LEU A 6 13.95 -19.17 -10.02
CA LEU A 6 13.76 -18.67 -8.65
C LEU A 6 14.09 -19.69 -7.53
N ALA A 7 14.58 -20.88 -7.85
CA ALA A 7 14.94 -21.87 -6.84
C ALA A 7 16.02 -21.33 -5.85
N PRO A 8 15.90 -21.60 -4.54
CA PRO A 8 16.88 -21.16 -3.56
C PRO A 8 18.22 -21.87 -3.78
N ARG A 9 19.29 -21.10 -4.02
CA ARG A 9 20.67 -21.62 -3.92
C ARG A 9 20.88 -22.17 -2.50
N LYS A 10 21.23 -23.45 -2.39
CA LYS A 10 21.74 -24.05 -1.14
C LYS A 10 23.04 -23.35 -0.78
N ASN A 11 23.03 -22.52 0.26
CA ASN A 11 24.25 -21.98 0.86
C ASN A 11 24.75 -22.95 1.93
N ASN A 12 25.91 -23.54 1.67
CA ASN A 12 26.70 -24.27 2.66
C ASN A 12 27.45 -23.28 3.57
N GLY A 13 27.30 -23.47 4.89
CA GLY A 13 28.34 -23.36 5.92
C GLY A 13 29.09 -22.03 6.10
N GLY A 14 28.88 -21.39 7.25
CA GLY A 14 29.79 -20.35 7.77
C GLY A 14 29.21 -19.60 8.97
N ASN A 15 29.45 -20.14 10.17
CA ASN A 15 28.97 -19.67 11.46
C ASN A 15 29.77 -18.46 11.97
N THR A 16 29.13 -17.42 12.53
CA THR A 16 29.50 -16.80 13.83
C THR A 16 28.46 -15.79 14.34
N SER A 17 28.29 -15.84 15.65
CA SER A 17 27.44 -15.10 16.59
C SER A 17 27.39 -13.57 16.44
N ALA A 18 26.19 -13.00 16.59
CA ALA A 18 25.90 -11.97 17.60
C ALA A 18 24.40 -11.71 17.72
N HIS A 19 23.89 -11.79 18.94
CA HIS A 19 22.55 -11.35 19.35
C HIS A 19 22.32 -9.88 18.96
N HIS A 20 21.25 -9.58 18.21
CA HIS A 20 20.42 -8.41 18.49
C HIS A 20 19.04 -8.51 17.83
N PHE A 21 18.03 -8.62 18.70
CA PHE A 21 16.62 -8.43 18.41
C PHE A 21 16.40 -7.02 17.84
N LEU A 22 15.82 -6.89 16.64
CA LEU A 22 15.29 -5.62 16.14
C LEU A 22 13.76 -5.63 16.28
N LEU A 23 13.31 -5.22 17.46
CA LEU A 23 12.08 -4.44 17.60
C LEU A 23 12.35 -3.09 16.93
N LEU A 24 11.83 -2.86 15.73
CA LEU A 24 11.75 -1.52 15.15
C LEU A 24 10.62 -0.75 15.82
N SER A 25 10.93 -0.29 17.04
CA SER A 25 10.20 0.75 17.73
C SER A 25 10.23 2.04 16.90
N SER A 26 9.06 2.61 16.72
CA SER A 26 8.81 3.90 16.08
C SER A 26 9.64 5.02 16.73
N HIS A 27 10.80 5.38 16.19
CA HIS A 27 11.57 6.52 16.72
C HIS A 27 12.50 7.24 15.73
N HIS A 28 12.11 7.39 14.46
CA HIS A 28 12.85 8.26 13.53
C HIS A 28 12.04 9.24 12.68
N LEU A 29 10.91 9.74 13.21
CA LEU A 29 10.23 10.96 12.71
C LEU A 29 9.98 11.97 13.85
N ARG A 30 10.96 12.13 14.74
CA ARG A 30 11.01 13.24 15.71
C ARG A 30 12.36 13.93 15.59
N LYS A 31 12.46 14.90 14.68
CA LYS A 31 13.33 16.09 14.79
C LYS A 31 13.22 16.95 13.52
N GLN A 32 12.09 17.63 13.37
CA GLN A 32 12.05 19.01 12.88
C GLN A 32 10.93 19.74 13.65
N ALA A 33 11.16 19.92 14.95
CA ALA A 33 10.42 20.90 15.73
C ALA A 33 11.14 22.23 15.55
N ILE A 34 10.57 23.11 14.75
CA ILE A 34 10.99 24.51 14.65
C ILE A 34 10.72 25.14 16.02
N SER A 35 11.79 25.43 16.77
CA SER A 35 11.71 26.23 17.98
C SER A 35 11.49 27.68 17.58
N ILE A 36 10.28 28.19 17.77
CA ILE A 36 10.07 29.64 17.87
C ILE A 36 9.61 29.88 19.31
N THR A 37 10.60 30.19 20.13
CA THR A 37 10.41 30.77 21.45
C THR A 37 9.74 32.13 21.27
N ALA A 38 8.52 32.25 21.76
CA ALA A 38 7.87 33.54 21.93
C ALA A 38 8.64 34.32 23.00
N LYS A 39 9.33 35.38 22.61
CA LYS A 39 9.79 36.43 23.52
C LYS A 39 9.15 37.74 23.08
N ALA A 40 8.09 38.11 23.79
CA ALA A 40 7.50 39.43 23.72
C ALA A 40 8.29 40.39 24.62
N SER A 41 8.75 41.51 24.07
CA SER A 41 8.71 42.85 24.70
C SER A 41 9.55 43.88 23.93
N SER A 42 8.85 44.92 23.47
CA SER A 42 9.21 46.36 23.42
C SER A 42 10.53 46.81 22.79
N SER A 43 10.47 47.60 21.70
CA SER A 43 10.41 49.08 21.77
C SER A 43 10.66 49.73 20.39
N SER A 44 9.76 50.66 20.02
CA SER A 44 9.95 51.85 19.18
C SER A 44 11.09 51.91 18.14
N SER A 45 10.73 52.09 16.87
CA SER A 45 10.94 53.37 16.16
C SER A 45 10.45 53.31 14.71
N SER A 46 9.97 54.47 14.28
CA SER A 46 9.36 54.83 13.01
C SER A 46 10.22 54.57 11.78
N SER A 47 9.65 53.93 10.75
CA SER A 47 9.64 54.48 9.39
C SER A 47 8.62 53.71 8.54
N SER A 48 7.69 54.45 7.99
CA SER A 48 6.59 53.98 7.15
C SER A 48 7.11 53.58 5.77
N SER A 49 7.18 52.27 5.49
CA SER A 49 7.28 51.72 4.14
C SER A 49 5.92 51.12 3.72
N PRO A 50 5.36 51.43 2.54
CA PRO A 50 4.06 50.94 2.09
C PRO A 50 3.96 49.43 1.84
N TYR A 51 5.04 48.67 1.99
CA TYR A 51 5.13 47.27 1.55
C TYR A 51 4.86 46.22 2.63
N GLU A 52 4.65 46.60 3.90
CA GLU A 52 4.56 45.63 5.01
C GLU A 52 3.12 45.25 5.43
N LYS A 53 2.10 45.95 4.92
CA LYS A 53 0.68 45.73 5.29
C LYS A 53 -0.04 44.68 4.42
N LYS A 54 0.47 44.35 3.24
CA LYS A 54 -0.13 43.31 2.36
C LYS A 54 0.15 41.91 2.91
N ASP A 55 1.40 41.63 3.28
CA ASP A 55 1.84 40.30 3.71
C ASP A 55 1.17 39.83 5.01
N LYS A 56 0.91 40.75 5.95
CA LYS A 56 0.19 40.44 7.19
C LYS A 56 -1.28 40.11 6.99
N ILE A 57 -1.93 40.68 5.96
CA ILE A 57 -3.32 40.36 5.62
C ILE A 57 -3.35 39.03 4.88
N GLU A 58 -2.43 38.80 3.94
CA GLU A 58 -2.33 37.58 3.14
C GLU A 58 -2.03 36.34 4.00
N ILE A 59 -1.10 36.42 4.95
CA ILE A 59 -0.80 35.32 5.89
C ILE A 59 -2.03 35.01 6.78
N ARG A 60 -2.81 36.03 7.17
CA ARG A 60 -3.99 35.88 8.03
C ARG A 60 -5.22 35.37 7.28
N VAL A 61 -5.34 35.72 6.00
CA VAL A 61 -6.32 35.19 5.05
C VAL A 61 -5.98 33.73 4.72
N CYS A 62 -4.71 33.41 4.44
CA CYS A 62 -4.25 32.05 4.19
C CYS A 62 -4.44 31.13 5.42
N THR A 63 -4.23 31.61 6.65
CA THR A 63 -4.44 30.81 7.88
C THR A 63 -5.90 30.63 8.26
N ASN A 64 -6.79 31.59 7.95
CA ASN A 64 -8.23 31.40 8.15
C ASN A 64 -8.86 30.56 7.04
N ILE A 65 -8.46 30.72 5.78
CA ILE A 65 -8.94 29.91 4.65
C ILE A 65 -8.46 28.45 4.79
N SER A 66 -7.19 28.21 5.16
CA SER A 66 -6.70 26.85 5.40
C SER A 66 -7.36 26.18 6.61
N ARG A 67 -7.70 26.93 7.68
CA ARG A 67 -8.42 26.39 8.84
C ARG A 67 -9.91 26.14 8.57
N VAL A 68 -10.55 26.93 7.71
CA VAL A 68 -11.96 26.74 7.30
C VAL A 68 -12.09 25.64 6.25
N LEU A 69 -11.12 25.50 5.33
CA LEU A 69 -11.12 24.45 4.30
C LEU A 69 -10.70 23.06 4.83
N TRP A 70 -9.85 22.97 5.85
CA TRP A 70 -9.57 21.69 6.54
C TRP A 70 -10.76 21.20 7.39
N LYS A 71 -11.71 22.08 7.67
CA LYS A 71 -12.93 21.79 8.44
C LYS A 71 -14.08 21.27 7.57
N SER A 72 -13.81 20.89 6.32
CA SER A 72 -14.80 20.27 5.46
C SER A 72 -14.73 18.75 5.60
N CYS A 73 -15.89 18.09 5.67
CA CYS A 73 -16.18 16.71 6.09
C CYS A 73 -15.32 15.55 5.52
N SER A 74 -14.31 15.79 4.68
CA SER A 74 -13.48 14.79 4.02
C SER A 74 -12.39 14.17 4.92
N GLY A 75 -11.73 14.97 5.77
CA GLY A 75 -10.65 14.46 6.62
C GLY A 75 -11.10 13.45 7.68
N LYS A 76 -12.30 13.65 8.25
CA LYS A 76 -12.88 12.72 9.24
C LYS A 76 -13.17 11.34 8.63
N LYS A 77 -13.76 11.33 7.43
CA LYS A 77 -14.06 10.08 6.69
C LYS A 77 -12.79 9.31 6.35
N CYS A 78 -11.71 10.00 5.95
CA CYS A 78 -10.43 9.34 5.69
C CYS A 78 -9.83 8.70 6.96
N LEU A 79 -9.92 9.38 8.11
CA LEU A 79 -9.46 8.84 9.39
C LEU A 79 -10.30 7.65 9.85
N GLU A 80 -11.62 7.75 9.67
CA GLU A 80 -12.57 6.69 9.98
C GLU A 80 -12.35 5.45 9.10
N ALA A 81 -12.21 5.64 7.79
CA ALA A 81 -11.92 4.55 6.85
C ALA A 81 -10.57 3.87 7.18
N LEU A 82 -9.55 4.64 7.57
CA LEU A 82 -8.28 4.08 8.03
C LEU A 82 -8.45 3.26 9.33
N ALA A 83 -9.26 3.73 10.27
CA ALA A 83 -9.53 3.01 11.51
C ALA A 83 -10.30 1.71 11.26
N LEU A 84 -11.30 1.73 10.37
CA LEU A 84 -12.03 0.54 9.94
C LEU A 84 -11.11 -0.48 9.27
N ARG A 85 -10.22 -0.05 8.37
CA ARG A 85 -9.24 -0.93 7.73
C ARG A 85 -8.33 -1.60 8.75
N LYS A 86 -7.81 -0.84 9.74
CA LYS A 86 -6.97 -1.41 10.79
C LYS A 86 -7.69 -2.46 11.63
N ARG A 87 -8.97 -2.23 11.98
CA ARG A 87 -9.78 -3.25 12.67
C ARG A 87 -9.98 -4.48 11.78
N ALA A 88 -10.23 -4.30 10.49
CA ALA A 88 -10.35 -5.43 9.57
C ALA A 88 -9.06 -6.25 9.47
N GLU A 89 -7.88 -5.62 9.52
CA GLU A 89 -6.58 -6.31 9.59
C GLU A 89 -6.48 -7.15 10.89
N GLU A 90 -6.97 -6.65 12.02
CA GLU A 90 -7.03 -7.38 13.30
C GLU A 90 -7.97 -8.58 13.22
N GLU A 91 -9.19 -8.42 12.68
CA GLU A 91 -10.16 -9.51 12.53
C GLU A 91 -9.68 -10.57 11.52
N THR A 92 -9.02 -10.16 10.44
CA THR A 92 -8.34 -11.08 9.51
C THR A 92 -7.27 -11.90 10.24
N GLY A 93 -6.51 -11.28 11.15
CA GLY A 93 -5.53 -11.97 11.99
C GLY A 93 -6.14 -12.98 12.96
N ARG A 94 -7.41 -12.81 13.34
CA ARG A 94 -8.21 -13.76 14.13
C ARG A 94 -8.89 -14.83 13.28
N GLY A 95 -8.90 -14.67 11.96
CA GLY A 95 -9.61 -15.55 11.03
C GLY A 95 -11.10 -15.22 10.87
N ASP A 96 -11.58 -14.09 11.41
CA ASP A 96 -12.95 -13.63 11.19
C ASP A 96 -13.02 -12.79 9.90
N PHE A 97 -13.05 -13.51 8.78
CA PHE A 97 -13.06 -12.89 7.45
C PHE A 97 -14.39 -12.21 7.11
N ALA A 98 -15.49 -12.63 7.74
CA ALA A 98 -16.81 -12.06 7.53
C ALA A 98 -16.90 -10.65 8.15
N GLU A 99 -16.42 -10.49 9.39
CA GLU A 99 -16.36 -9.18 10.03
C GLU A 99 -15.33 -8.28 9.33
N ALA A 100 -14.16 -8.82 8.95
CA ALA A 100 -13.17 -8.07 8.16
C ALA A 100 -13.77 -7.53 6.86
N TYR A 101 -14.54 -8.35 6.13
CA TYR A 101 -15.25 -7.93 4.91
C TYR A 101 -16.26 -6.81 5.17
N SER A 102 -17.04 -6.90 6.25
CA SER A 102 -18.02 -5.89 6.65
C SER A 102 -17.33 -4.54 6.93
N LEU A 103 -16.27 -4.56 7.74
CA LEU A 103 -15.48 -3.38 8.08
C LEU A 103 -14.82 -2.73 6.86
N LEU A 104 -14.28 -3.53 5.95
CA LEU A 104 -13.66 -3.03 4.71
C LEU A 104 -14.68 -2.44 3.76
N SER A 105 -15.87 -3.02 3.68
CA SER A 105 -16.96 -2.47 2.85
C SER A 105 -17.42 -1.12 3.39
N GLN A 106 -17.60 -1.00 4.71
CA GLN A 106 -17.88 0.28 5.36
C GLN A 106 -16.77 1.31 5.08
N ALA A 107 -15.49 0.91 5.14
CA ALA A 107 -14.37 1.80 4.85
C ALA A 107 -14.37 2.31 3.39
N ILE A 108 -14.72 1.45 2.43
CA ILE A 108 -14.82 1.79 1.01
C ILE A 108 -15.99 2.75 0.76
N ASP A 109 -17.13 2.54 1.42
CA ASP A 109 -18.33 3.38 1.28
C ASP A 109 -18.12 4.82 1.77
N LEU A 110 -17.19 5.03 2.69
CA LEU A 110 -16.75 6.36 3.13
C LEU A 110 -16.03 7.15 2.03
N LYS A 111 -15.61 6.48 0.94
CA LYS A 111 -14.88 7.04 -0.21
C LYS A 111 -13.71 7.92 0.22
N PRO A 112 -12.72 7.36 0.96
CA PRO A 112 -11.55 8.11 1.38
C PRO A 112 -10.76 8.61 0.17
N PHE A 113 -10.13 9.77 0.31
CA PHE A 113 -9.32 10.38 -0.75
C PHE A 113 -8.09 9.53 -1.14
N GLY A 114 -7.65 8.60 -0.28
CA GLY A 114 -6.49 7.76 -0.53
C GLY A 114 -6.57 6.40 0.16
N GLY A 115 -5.69 5.49 -0.25
CA GLY A 115 -5.60 4.14 0.33
C GLY A 115 -6.71 3.17 -0.12
N LEU A 116 -7.59 3.58 -1.04
CA LEU A 116 -8.71 2.77 -1.51
C LEU A 116 -8.22 1.46 -2.18
N HIS A 117 -7.12 1.50 -2.94
CA HIS A 117 -6.49 0.30 -3.51
C HIS A 117 -6.07 -0.73 -2.45
N ILE A 118 -5.68 -0.28 -1.25
CA ILE A 118 -5.30 -1.18 -0.14
C ILE A 118 -6.55 -1.85 0.43
N MET A 119 -7.65 -1.09 0.58
CA MET A 119 -8.92 -1.62 1.09
C MET A 119 -9.50 -2.67 0.15
N TYR A 120 -9.48 -2.44 -1.17
CA TYR A 120 -9.88 -3.45 -2.15
C TYR A 120 -8.98 -4.69 -2.09
N LYS A 121 -7.67 -4.53 -1.95
CA LYS A 121 -6.73 -5.66 -1.79
C LYS A 121 -7.02 -6.47 -0.52
N ASP A 122 -7.23 -5.80 0.62
CA ASP A 122 -7.57 -6.49 1.88
C ASP A 122 -8.94 -7.20 1.77
N ARG A 123 -9.91 -6.58 1.09
CA ARG A 123 -11.26 -7.13 0.93
C ARG A 123 -11.28 -8.32 -0.03
N SER A 124 -10.48 -8.27 -1.09
CA SER A 124 -10.24 -9.41 -1.98
C SER A 124 -9.69 -10.61 -1.22
N ALA A 125 -8.70 -10.40 -0.33
CA ALA A 125 -8.16 -11.47 0.51
C ALA A 125 -9.21 -12.05 1.48
N ALA A 126 -10.03 -11.20 2.11
CA ALA A 126 -11.13 -11.66 2.95
C ALA A 126 -12.17 -12.46 2.15
N ARG A 127 -12.54 -11.99 0.95
CA ARG A 127 -13.46 -12.70 0.03
C ARG A 127 -12.92 -14.06 -0.39
N LEU A 128 -11.64 -14.15 -0.75
CA LEU A 128 -10.99 -15.44 -1.04
C LEU A 128 -11.08 -16.40 0.14
N ALA A 129 -10.82 -15.92 1.35
CA ALA A 129 -10.90 -16.74 2.55
C ALA A 129 -12.34 -17.20 2.86
N MET A 130 -13.34 -16.41 2.47
CA MET A 130 -14.76 -16.79 2.52
C MET A 130 -15.21 -17.69 1.35
N GLY A 131 -14.36 -17.92 0.35
CA GLY A 131 -14.70 -18.69 -0.85
C GLY A 131 -15.42 -17.89 -1.96
N ASP A 132 -15.57 -16.57 -1.81
CA ASP A 132 -16.10 -15.68 -2.85
C ASP A 132 -14.99 -15.30 -3.85
N ILE A 133 -14.69 -16.22 -4.77
CA ILE A 133 -13.60 -16.05 -5.74
C ILE A 133 -13.92 -14.96 -6.76
N ASN A 134 -15.18 -14.86 -7.20
CA ASN A 134 -15.60 -13.88 -8.20
C ASN A 134 -15.53 -12.45 -7.64
N GLY A 135 -16.09 -12.22 -6.45
CA GLY A 135 -16.00 -10.93 -5.79
C GLY A 135 -14.55 -10.56 -5.43
N ALA A 136 -13.70 -11.54 -5.13
CA ALA A 136 -12.29 -11.28 -4.91
C ALA A 136 -11.56 -10.83 -6.19
N LEU A 137 -11.91 -11.39 -7.36
CA LEU A 137 -11.35 -10.99 -8.65
C LEU A 137 -11.73 -9.55 -9.01
N GLU A 138 -12.99 -9.17 -8.77
CA GLU A 138 -13.47 -7.80 -8.97
C GLU A 138 -12.69 -6.81 -8.11
N ASP A 139 -12.52 -7.12 -6.82
CA ASP A 139 -11.75 -6.27 -5.91
C ASP A 139 -10.27 -6.16 -6.32
N ALA A 140 -9.65 -7.24 -6.79
CA ALA A 140 -8.29 -7.21 -7.30
C ALA A 140 -8.16 -6.28 -8.54
N LYS A 141 -9.15 -6.31 -9.44
CA LYS A 141 -9.22 -5.42 -10.62
C LYS A 141 -9.42 -3.96 -10.24
N GLU A 142 -10.29 -3.69 -9.27
CA GLU A 142 -10.48 -2.34 -8.74
C GLU A 142 -9.20 -1.80 -8.08
N ALA A 143 -8.50 -2.63 -7.31
CA ALA A 143 -7.21 -2.27 -6.72
C ALA A 143 -6.17 -1.87 -7.78
N MET A 144 -6.09 -2.62 -8.89
CA MET A 144 -5.21 -2.29 -10.02
C MET A 144 -5.58 -0.97 -10.69
N THR A 145 -6.89 -0.76 -10.93
CA THR A 145 -7.42 0.44 -11.58
C THR A 145 -7.16 1.70 -10.76
N LEU A 146 -7.22 1.60 -9.43
CA LEU A 146 -7.00 2.72 -8.51
C LEU A 146 -5.54 3.01 -8.23
N ASN A 147 -4.68 1.98 -8.28
CA ASN A 147 -3.28 2.13 -7.95
C ASN A 147 -2.45 2.76 -9.11
N ILE A 148 -2.95 2.72 -10.35
CA ILE A 148 -2.28 3.32 -11.50
C ILE A 148 -3.03 4.61 -11.89
N PRO A 149 -2.38 5.79 -11.95
CA PRO A 149 -3.02 7.00 -12.45
C PRO A 149 -3.63 6.75 -13.84
N ARG A 150 -4.90 7.10 -14.03
CA ARG A 150 -5.61 6.95 -15.32
C ARG A 150 -4.75 7.51 -16.46
N GLY A 151 -4.21 6.63 -17.31
CA GLY A 151 -3.36 6.98 -18.46
C GLY A 151 -1.95 6.36 -18.45
N THR A 152 -1.36 6.07 -17.29
CA THR A 152 -0.01 5.47 -17.23
C THR A 152 -0.01 3.98 -17.50
N TRP A 153 -1.08 3.25 -17.18
CA TRP A 153 -1.17 1.79 -17.43
C TRP A 153 -1.00 1.44 -18.91
N PHE A 154 -1.65 2.20 -19.81
CA PHE A 154 -1.56 1.97 -21.26
C PHE A 154 -0.14 2.28 -21.78
N SER A 155 0.50 3.32 -21.25
CA SER A 155 1.91 3.64 -21.57
C SER A 155 2.91 2.64 -20.99
N LEU A 156 2.65 2.06 -19.81
CA LEU A 156 3.47 1.01 -19.19
C LEU A 156 3.40 -0.30 -19.98
N LYS A 157 2.22 -0.68 -20.50
CA LYS A 157 2.10 -1.84 -21.40
C LYS A 157 2.90 -1.66 -22.70
N CYS A 158 3.08 -0.41 -23.15
CA CYS A 158 3.80 -0.09 -24.38
C CYS A 158 5.29 0.25 -24.18
N LYS A 159 5.78 0.43 -22.95
CA LYS A 159 7.17 0.82 -22.68
C LYS A 159 7.76 -0.12 -21.63
N ASN A 160 8.75 -0.92 -22.02
CA ASN A 160 9.60 -1.76 -21.17
C ASN A 160 10.49 -0.94 -20.19
N ASN A 161 10.07 0.24 -19.76
CA ASN A 161 10.87 1.13 -18.91
C ASN A 161 10.35 1.11 -17.48
N THR A 162 11.08 0.39 -16.64
CA THR A 162 10.87 0.16 -15.21
C THR A 162 11.07 1.40 -14.34
N GLU A 163 11.67 2.48 -14.86
CA GLU A 163 12.08 3.63 -14.04
C GLU A 163 10.92 4.57 -13.63
N ALA A 164 9.78 4.51 -14.33
CA ALA A 164 8.57 5.27 -13.95
C ALA A 164 7.78 4.63 -12.79
N LEU A 165 8.15 3.41 -12.37
CA LEU A 165 7.45 2.64 -11.33
C LEU A 165 7.86 3.01 -9.89
N SER A 166 8.92 3.79 -9.74
CA SER A 166 9.47 4.21 -8.43
C SER A 166 8.49 5.04 -7.58
N GLY A 167 7.40 5.56 -8.17
CA GLY A 167 6.31 6.24 -7.47
C GLY A 167 5.11 5.35 -7.08
N LEU A 168 5.09 4.08 -7.48
CA LEU A 168 3.99 3.13 -7.26
C LEU A 168 4.38 2.10 -6.18
N PHE A 169 4.58 2.56 -4.95
CA PHE A 169 5.10 1.73 -3.84
C PHE A 169 4.23 0.50 -3.50
N ASN A 170 2.99 0.40 -4.01
CA ASN A 170 2.06 -0.71 -3.68
C ASN A 170 1.44 -1.41 -4.90
N ALA A 171 1.92 -1.15 -6.13
CA ALA A 171 1.34 -1.76 -7.33
C ALA A 171 1.44 -3.27 -7.38
N TYR A 172 2.59 -3.78 -6.97
CA TYR A 172 2.84 -5.21 -6.95
C TYR A 172 1.84 -5.95 -6.05
N LEU A 173 1.29 -5.30 -5.01
CA LEU A 173 0.32 -5.93 -4.10
C LEU A 173 -1.00 -6.27 -4.81
N ALA A 174 -1.43 -5.44 -5.77
CA ALA A 174 -2.63 -5.72 -6.55
C ALA A 174 -2.42 -6.95 -7.46
N TYR A 175 -1.24 -7.08 -8.08
CA TYR A 175 -0.88 -8.25 -8.89
C TYR A 175 -0.66 -9.52 -8.06
N ILE A 176 -0.12 -9.41 -6.84
CA ILE A 176 -0.10 -10.54 -5.90
C ILE A 176 -1.52 -11.01 -5.59
N CYS A 177 -2.42 -10.06 -5.32
CA CYS A 177 -3.81 -10.35 -5.02
C CYS A 177 -4.52 -11.03 -6.20
N GLU A 178 -4.32 -10.52 -7.42
CA GLU A 178 -4.84 -11.14 -8.65
C GLU A 178 -4.30 -12.57 -8.82
N GLY A 179 -2.99 -12.76 -8.66
CA GLY A 179 -2.38 -14.10 -8.73
C GLY A 179 -2.96 -15.08 -7.72
N ASP A 180 -3.24 -14.62 -6.48
CA ASP A 180 -3.90 -15.45 -5.46
C ASP A 180 -5.31 -15.88 -5.86
N VAL A 181 -6.07 -14.97 -6.47
CA VAL A 181 -7.42 -15.26 -6.98
C VAL A 181 -7.35 -16.26 -8.14
N LEU A 182 -6.43 -16.05 -9.08
CA LEU A 182 -6.23 -16.94 -10.23
C LEU A 182 -5.77 -18.34 -9.80
N MET A 183 -4.94 -18.43 -8.76
CA MET A 183 -4.55 -19.70 -8.12
C MET A 183 -5.75 -20.43 -7.51
N ALA A 184 -6.74 -19.70 -6.98
CA ALA A 184 -7.99 -20.26 -6.48
C ALA A 184 -8.94 -20.69 -7.61
N MET A 185 -8.82 -20.08 -8.80
CA MET A 185 -9.52 -20.48 -10.03
C MET A 185 -8.83 -21.60 -10.82
N ASP A 186 -7.74 -22.18 -10.29
CA ASP A 186 -6.87 -23.16 -10.98
C ASP A 186 -6.25 -22.64 -12.31
N GLN A 187 -6.24 -21.33 -12.53
CA GLN A 187 -5.61 -20.69 -13.69
C GLN A 187 -4.13 -20.42 -13.42
N CYS A 188 -3.34 -21.50 -13.31
CA CYS A 188 -1.95 -21.43 -12.87
C CYS A 188 -1.06 -20.60 -13.83
N ASP A 189 -1.24 -20.74 -15.14
CA ASP A 189 -0.47 -19.96 -16.13
C ASP A 189 -0.72 -18.46 -16.00
N ALA A 190 -1.97 -18.05 -15.77
CA ALA A 190 -2.33 -16.65 -15.59
C ALA A 190 -1.80 -16.12 -14.24
N ALA A 191 -1.89 -16.94 -13.18
CA ALA A 191 -1.33 -16.59 -11.87
C ALA A 191 0.20 -16.39 -11.92
N GLU A 192 0.91 -17.23 -12.68
CA GLU A 192 2.34 -17.07 -12.94
C GLU A 192 2.65 -15.68 -13.52
N GLN A 193 1.91 -15.26 -14.55
CA GLN A 193 2.11 -13.95 -15.17
C GLN A 193 1.88 -12.82 -14.17
N SER A 194 0.81 -12.87 -13.36
CA SER A 194 0.56 -11.85 -12.34
C SER A 194 1.70 -11.78 -11.31
N TYR A 195 2.23 -12.93 -10.85
CA TYR A 195 3.36 -12.94 -9.92
C TYR A 195 4.68 -12.47 -10.55
N LEU A 196 4.91 -12.73 -11.83
CA LEU A 196 6.07 -12.20 -12.56
C LEU A 196 5.99 -10.67 -12.68
N ILE A 197 4.82 -10.12 -13.02
CA ILE A 197 4.61 -8.67 -13.05
C ILE A 197 4.85 -8.06 -11.66
N ALA A 198 4.40 -8.71 -10.58
CA ALA A 198 4.68 -8.25 -9.23
C ALA A 198 6.19 -8.20 -8.91
N LEU A 199 6.98 -9.17 -9.39
CA LEU A 199 8.43 -9.21 -9.23
C LEU A 199 9.16 -8.14 -10.06
N ASP A 200 8.65 -7.85 -11.26
CA ASP A 200 9.20 -6.79 -12.12
C ASP A 200 8.96 -5.40 -11.50
N LEU A 201 7.81 -5.23 -10.84
CA LEU A 201 7.44 -4.01 -10.11
C LEU A 201 8.27 -3.82 -8.84
N ASP A 202 8.44 -4.88 -8.04
CA ASP A 202 9.26 -4.86 -6.84
C ASP A 202 10.08 -6.16 -6.69
N PRO A 203 11.34 -6.18 -7.16
CA PRO A 203 12.20 -7.36 -7.03
C PRO A 203 12.50 -7.77 -5.58
N SER A 204 12.28 -6.88 -4.60
CA SER A 204 12.57 -7.15 -3.19
C SER A 204 11.64 -8.20 -2.59
N ILE A 205 10.42 -8.35 -3.13
CA ILE A 205 9.42 -9.32 -2.64
C ILE A 205 9.91 -10.77 -2.79
N ARG A 206 10.87 -11.04 -3.68
CA ARG A 206 11.52 -12.35 -3.85
C ARG A 206 12.08 -12.89 -2.54
N ARG A 207 12.48 -12.02 -1.61
CA ARG A 207 13.04 -12.41 -0.31
C ARG A 207 11.97 -12.73 0.74
N SER A 208 10.73 -12.30 0.53
CA SER A 208 9.61 -12.49 1.45
C SER A 208 9.25 -13.96 1.63
N LYS A 209 9.08 -14.39 2.89
CA LYS A 209 8.63 -15.74 3.23
C LYS A 209 7.23 -16.03 2.67
N SER A 210 6.33 -15.05 2.77
CA SER A 210 4.96 -15.17 2.26
C SER A 210 4.95 -15.36 0.74
N PHE A 211 5.72 -14.56 0.01
CA PHE A 211 5.77 -14.67 -1.45
C PHE A 211 6.42 -15.98 -1.91
N LYS A 212 7.50 -16.43 -1.26
CA LYS A 212 8.10 -17.74 -1.54
C LYS A 212 7.11 -18.89 -1.38
N ALA A 213 6.25 -18.85 -0.37
CA ALA A 213 5.23 -19.88 -0.17
C ALA A 213 4.19 -19.90 -1.31
N LYS A 214 3.81 -18.73 -1.84
CA LYS A 214 2.93 -18.61 -3.01
C LYS A 214 3.55 -19.24 -4.26
N ILE A 215 4.82 -18.92 -4.52
CA ILE A 215 5.55 -19.49 -5.66
C ILE A 215 5.71 -21.01 -5.53
N ALA A 216 6.01 -21.52 -4.34
CA ALA A 216 6.10 -22.97 -4.11
C ALA A 216 4.76 -23.67 -4.40
N LYS A 217 3.64 -23.10 -3.96
CA LYS A 217 2.29 -23.63 -4.23
C LYS A 217 1.95 -23.59 -5.73
N LEU A 218 2.36 -22.54 -6.45
CA LEU A 218 2.22 -22.46 -7.90
C LEU A 218 3.02 -23.57 -8.59
N GLN A 219 4.28 -23.77 -8.18
CA GLN A 219 5.15 -24.81 -8.75
C GLN A 219 4.62 -26.23 -8.50
N GLU A 220 4.04 -26.48 -7.32
CA GLU A 220 3.38 -27.75 -7.01
C GLU A 220 2.21 -28.04 -7.96
N LYS A 221 1.38 -27.02 -8.25
CA LYS A 221 0.26 -27.17 -9.19
C LYS A 221 0.70 -27.29 -10.65
N LEU A 222 1.80 -26.65 -11.03
CA LEU A 222 2.36 -26.70 -12.39
C LEU A 222 3.20 -27.96 -12.63
N ALA A 223 3.67 -28.63 -11.57
CA ALA A 223 4.36 -29.90 -11.71
C ALA A 223 3.41 -30.90 -12.37
N PRO A 224 3.78 -31.52 -13.50
CA PRO A 224 2.94 -32.52 -14.12
C PRO A 224 2.65 -33.63 -13.11
N ALA A 225 1.41 -34.11 -13.07
CA ALA A 225 1.03 -35.34 -12.39
C ALA A 225 1.81 -36.52 -12.99
N ASN A 226 3.06 -36.66 -12.58
CA ASN A 226 3.98 -37.70 -13.00
C ASN A 226 4.80 -38.09 -11.77
N LEU A 227 4.23 -38.99 -10.98
CA LEU A 227 4.86 -40.16 -10.36
C LEU A 227 3.79 -40.83 -9.47
N GLY A 228 2.95 -41.65 -10.10
CA GLY A 228 1.94 -42.51 -9.47
C GLY A 228 1.35 -43.45 -10.49
#